data_AF-A0A495F859-F1
#
_entry.id   AF-A0A495F859-F1
#
_cell.length_a   1.000
_cell.length_b   1.000
_cell.length_c   1.000
_cell.angle_alpha   90.00
_cell.angle_beta   90.00
_cell.angle_gamma   90.00
#
_symmetry.space_group_name_H-M   'P 1'
#
loop_
_entity.id
_entity.type
_entity.pdbx_description
1 polymer ?
#
loop_
_entity_poly.entity_id
_entity_poly.type
_entity_poly.pdbx_seq_one_letter_code
_entity_poly.pdbx_strand_id
1 'polypeptide(L)' 'MKYLVLLVVLAIAFGIWRSRRAPDANASKTPAPPLALPQNMLACAHCGVHIPQADALMVGEQAYCCTEHRRLGPV' A
#
# COMPACT_ATOMS: atom_id res chain seq x y z
N MET A 1 -15.94 1.13 -27.96
CA MET A 1 -16.10 0.25 -26.79
C MET A 1 -14.78 -0.21 -26.15
N LYS A 2 -13.72 -0.53 -26.90
CA LYS A 2 -12.43 -0.98 -26.31
C LYS A 2 -11.71 0.05 -25.42
N TYR A 3 -11.96 1.33 -25.66
CA TYR A 3 -11.32 2.44 -24.92
C TYR A 3 -11.90 2.64 -23.52
N LEU A 4 -13.16 2.27 -23.29
CA LEU A 4 -13.77 2.35 -21.95
C LEU A 4 -13.10 1.37 -21.00
N VAL A 5 -12.85 0.13 -21.46
CA VAL A 5 -12.12 -0.87 -20.68
C VAL A 5 -10.70 -0.40 -20.38
N LEU A 6 -10.00 0.17 -21.36
CA LEU A 6 -8.66 0.70 -21.14
C LEU A 6 -8.63 1.86 -20.12
N LEU A 7 -9.59 2.78 -20.18
CA LEU A 7 -9.69 3.87 -19.22
C LEU A 7 -9.98 3.37 -17.80
N VAL A 8 -10.82 2.35 -17.65
CA VAL A 8 -11.10 1.74 -16.34
C VAL A 8 -9.83 1.07 -15.78
N VAL A 9 -9.11 0.31 -16.59
CA VAL A 9 -7.86 -0.35 -16.17
C VAL A 9 -6.80 0.69 -15.81
N LEU A 10 -6.63 1.75 -16.60
CA LEU A 10 -5.72 2.85 -16.32
C LEU A 10 -6.13 3.60 -15.05
N ALA A 11 -7.43 3.84 -14.82
CA ALA A 11 -7.92 4.50 -13.61
C ALA A 11 -7.66 3.66 -12.35
N ILE A 12 -7.84 2.35 -12.42
CA ILE A 12 -7.53 1.43 -11.31
C ILE A 12 -6.02 1.39 -11.07
N ALA A 13 -5.20 1.21 -12.11
CA ALA A 13 -3.74 1.22 -11.99
C ALA A 13 -3.23 2.55 -11.42
N PHE A 14 -3.77 3.68 -11.89
CA PHE A 14 -3.41 5.01 -11.41
C PHE A 14 -3.94 5.27 -10.00
N GLY A 15 -5.12 4.80 -9.65
CA GLY A 15 -5.67 4.86 -8.29
C GLY A 15 -4.84 4.06 -7.30
N ILE A 16 -4.40 2.86 -7.69
CA ILE A 16 -3.48 2.02 -6.92
C ILE A 16 -2.12 2.73 -6.77
N TRP A 17 -1.59 3.34 -7.84
CA TRP A 17 -0.30 4.04 -7.79
C TRP A 17 -0.37 5.35 -6.99
N ARG A 18 -1.49 6.09 -7.09
CA ARG A 18 -1.75 7.34 -6.37
C ARG A 18 -2.13 7.10 -4.91
N SER A 19 -2.76 5.99 -4.56
CA SER A 19 -2.96 5.59 -3.16
C SER A 19 -1.66 5.09 -2.52
N ARG A 20 -0.70 4.61 -3.31
CA ARG A 20 0.69 4.33 -2.89
C ARG A 20 1.57 5.58 -2.84
N ARG A 21 1.19 6.63 -3.58
CA ARG A 21 1.75 7.99 -3.57
C ARG A 21 0.76 8.99 -2.97
N ALA A 22 0.02 8.64 -1.91
CA ALA A 22 -0.48 9.69 -1.03
C ALA A 22 0.80 10.32 -0.48
N PRO A 23 1.20 11.50 -0.95
CA PRO A 23 2.38 12.12 -0.40
C PRO A 23 2.00 12.46 1.04
N ASP A 24 2.93 12.30 1.96
CA ASP A 24 2.97 13.14 3.15
C ASP A 24 3.12 14.61 2.72
N ALA A 25 2.09 15.17 2.10
CA ALA A 25 1.97 16.60 1.81
C ALA A 25 1.60 17.36 3.10
N ASN A 26 1.49 16.67 4.24
CA ASN A 26 1.23 17.24 5.56
C ASN A 26 2.08 16.58 6.66
N ALA A 27 3.35 16.26 6.40
CA ALA A 27 4.33 16.16 7.47
C ALA A 27 5.25 17.37 7.38
N SER A 28 4.79 18.41 8.08
CA SER A 28 5.50 19.65 8.36
C SER A 28 6.97 19.41 8.73
N LYS A 29 7.86 20.18 8.09
CA LYS A 29 9.13 20.70 8.63
C LYS A 29 9.43 20.26 10.08
N THR A 30 10.11 19.14 10.27
CA THR A 30 10.74 18.76 11.55
C THR A 30 12.08 18.06 11.26
N PRO A 31 13.19 18.44 11.90
CA PRO A 31 14.52 17.89 11.63
C PRO A 31 14.60 16.41 12.03
N ALA A 32 15.43 15.66 11.30
CA ALA A 32 15.59 14.19 11.34
C ALA A 32 15.73 13.53 12.72
N PRO A 33 15.38 12.23 12.82
CA PRO A 33 16.08 11.30 13.70
C PRO A 33 16.64 10.07 12.91
N PRO A 34 17.50 9.25 13.53
CA PRO A 34 18.61 8.54 12.87
C PRO A 34 18.10 7.46 11.90
N LEU A 35 18.90 7.19 10.85
CA LEU A 35 18.73 6.12 9.86
C LEU A 35 17.90 4.97 10.43
N ALA A 36 16.61 4.97 10.09
CA ALA A 36 15.64 4.03 10.63
C ALA A 36 16.18 2.62 10.40
N LEU A 37 16.18 1.82 11.47
CA LEU A 37 16.48 0.39 11.40
C LEU A 37 15.74 -0.22 10.19
N PRO A 38 16.34 -1.22 9.51
CA PRO A 38 15.70 -1.87 8.37
C PRO A 38 14.31 -2.35 8.79
N GLN A 39 13.29 -1.64 8.32
CA GLN A 39 11.90 -1.98 8.58
C GLN A 39 11.64 -3.30 7.83
N ASN A 40 11.18 -4.33 8.54
CA ASN A 40 10.82 -5.59 7.91
C ASN A 40 9.75 -5.31 6.85
N MET A 41 10.05 -5.59 5.60
CA MET A 41 9.08 -5.47 4.52
C MET A 41 8.29 -6.77 4.40
N LEU A 42 6.97 -6.66 4.51
CA LEU A 42 6.05 -7.79 4.41
C LEU A 42 5.24 -7.67 3.12
N ALA A 43 5.01 -8.80 2.46
CA ALA A 43 4.16 -8.85 1.28
C ALA A 43 2.69 -8.97 1.68
N CYS A 44 1.82 -8.16 1.08
CA CYS A 44 0.39 -8.26 1.31
C CYS A 44 -0.14 -9.60 0.80
N ALA A 45 -0.86 -10.35 1.64
CA ALA A 45 -1.38 -11.66 1.30
C ALA A 45 -2.46 -11.65 0.19
N HIS A 46 -3.05 -10.50 -0.12
CA HIS A 46 -4.08 -10.36 -1.17
C HIS A 46 -3.53 -9.83 -2.51
N CYS A 47 -2.63 -8.84 -2.49
CA CYS A 47 -2.16 -8.19 -3.73
C CYS A 47 -0.63 -8.25 -3.94
N GLY A 48 0.12 -8.90 -3.05
CA GLY A 48 1.57 -9.09 -3.16
C GLY A 48 2.41 -7.82 -3.04
N VAL A 49 1.83 -6.68 -2.66
CA VAL A 49 2.59 -5.44 -2.46
C VAL A 49 3.49 -5.56 -1.24
N HIS A 50 4.75 -5.13 -1.37
CA HIS A 50 5.65 -4.97 -0.24
C HIS A 50 5.32 -3.68 0.51
N ILE A 51 5.01 -3.81 1.78
CA ILE A 51 4.73 -2.71 2.71
C ILE A 51 5.66 -2.85 3.93
N PRO A 52 6.08 -1.74 4.55
CA PRO A 52 6.80 -1.82 5.80
C PRO A 52 5.90 -2.40 6.90
N GLN A 53 6.46 -3.24 7.77
CA GLN A 53 5.73 -3.89 8.87
C GLN A 53 5.01 -2.87 9.76
N ALA A 54 5.58 -1.67 9.93
CA ALA A 54 4.98 -0.59 10.71
C ALA A 54 3.60 -0.14 10.19
N ASP A 55 3.39 -0.23 8.86
CA ASP A 55 2.13 0.18 8.20
C ASP A 55 1.27 -1.03 7.80
N ALA A 56 1.75 -2.25 8.05
CA ALA A 56 1.05 -3.47 7.71
C ALA A 56 -0.05 -3.79 8.72
N LEU A 57 -1.26 -4.02 8.20
CA LEU A 57 -2.33 -4.60 9.00
C LEU A 57 -2.07 -6.10 9.16
N MET A 58 -1.50 -6.47 10.29
CA MET A 58 -1.21 -7.87 10.65
C MET A 58 -2.47 -8.57 11.13
N VAL A 59 -2.77 -9.74 10.55
CA VAL A 59 -3.79 -10.69 11.04
C VAL A 59 -3.15 -12.07 11.11
N GLY A 60 -2.83 -12.51 12.32
CA GLY A 60 -2.01 -13.71 12.51
C GLY A 60 -0.66 -13.54 11.81
N GLU A 61 -0.34 -14.44 10.88
CA GLU A 61 0.89 -14.40 10.08
C GLU A 61 0.75 -13.68 8.73
N GLN A 62 -0.41 -13.09 8.45
CA GLN A 62 -0.70 -12.44 7.17
C GLN A 62 -0.65 -10.92 7.31
N ALA A 63 0.09 -10.27 6.42
CA ALA A 63 0.15 -8.81 6.30
C ALA A 63 -0.83 -8.32 5.23
N TYR A 64 -1.52 -7.21 5.48
CA TYR A 64 -2.39 -6.56 4.51
C TYR A 64 -2.10 -5.06 4.40
N CYS A 65 -2.16 -4.52 3.18
CA CYS A 65 -1.91 -3.10 2.96
C CYS A 65 -3.10 -2.19 3.29
N CYS A 66 -4.30 -2.75 3.42
CA CYS A 66 -5.51 -2.00 3.77
C CYS A 66 -6.57 -2.93 4.38
N THR A 67 -7.54 -2.32 5.07
CA THR A 67 -8.64 -3.04 5.73
C THR A 67 -9.51 -3.81 4.74
N GLU A 68 -9.62 -3.33 3.51
CA GLU A 68 -10.39 -4.00 2.46
C GLU A 68 -9.73 -5.31 2.04
N HIS A 69 -8.42 -5.32 1.81
CA HIS A 69 -7.68 -6.56 1.51
C HIS A 69 -7.69 -7.52 2.69
N ARG A 70 -7.62 -7.00 3.92
CA ARG A 70 -7.80 -7.82 5.12
C ARG A 70 -9.17 -8.52 5.13
N ARG A 71 -10.21 -7.83 4.67
CA ARG A 71 -11.58 -8.35 4.63
C ARG A 71 -11.78 -9.35 3.49
N LEU A 72 -11.17 -9.12 2.33
CA LEU A 72 -11.19 -10.04 1.19
C LEU A 72 -10.39 -11.32 1.48
N GLY A 73 -9.41 -11.23 2.39
CA GLY A 73 -8.57 -12.36 2.78
C GLY A 73 -7.38 -12.54 1.83
N PRO A 74 -6.58 -13.61 2.00
CA PRO A 74 -5.55 -13.96 1.04
C PRO A 74 -6.16 -14.40 -0.29
N VAL A 75 -5.45 -14.15 -1.40
CA VAL A 75 -5.82 -14.71 -2.72
C VAL A 75 -5.32 -16.13 -2.89
#